data_AF-A0A0D0BVX2-F1
#
_entry.id   AF-A0A0D0BVX2-F1
#
_cell.length_a   1.000
_cell.length_b   1.000
_cell.length_c   1.000
_cell.angle_alpha   90.00
_cell.angle_beta   90.00
_cell.angle_gamma   90.00
#
_symmetry.space_group_name_H-M   'P 1'
#
loop_
_entity.id
_entity.type
_entity.pdbx_description
1 polymer ?
#
loop_
_entity_poly.entity_id
_entity_poly.type
_entity_poly.pdbx_seq_one_letter_code
_entity_poly.pdbx_strand_id
1 'polypeptide(L)'
;IESEITHLENKRFKNKQQQGQAQWAAKGETISKYRSKINSSKKPCDIIHRLKIPNQNHLALQSDHMAEIARDYHENLQKDTLSEQEEDTRSIEIKNTLSEIPQTQKLQNENSPLHNPLKENHILEVLYASKTGSAA
;
A
#
# COMPACT_ATOMS: atom_id res chain seq x y z
N ILE A 1 27.14 -4.71 55.14
CA ILE A 1 27.68 -4.86 53.77
C ILE A 1 26.54 -5.09 52.78
N GLU A 2 25.75 -6.16 52.89
CA GLU A 2 24.60 -6.39 51.98
C GLU A 2 23.54 -5.29 52.00
N SER A 3 23.23 -4.73 53.16
CA SER A 3 22.30 -3.59 53.29
C SER A 3 22.78 -2.32 52.58
N GLU A 4 24.10 -2.13 52.54
CA GLU A 4 24.72 -0.96 51.90
C GLU A 4 24.81 -1.15 50.39
N ILE A 5 25.10 -2.37 49.93
CA ILE A 5 25.06 -2.75 48.52
C ILE A 5 23.65 -2.54 47.96
N THR A 6 22.62 -3.08 48.63
CA THR A 6 21.22 -2.92 48.20
C THR A 6 20.77 -1.46 48.23
N HIS A 7 21.21 -0.66 49.21
CA HIS A 7 20.96 0.77 49.25
C HIS A 7 21.55 1.51 48.02
N LEU A 8 22.81 1.22 47.68
CA LEU A 8 23.48 1.84 46.54
C LEU A 8 22.87 1.42 45.20
N GLU A 9 22.45 0.17 45.07
CA GLU A 9 21.73 -0.32 43.88
C GLU A 9 20.39 0.39 43.69
N ASN A 10 19.60 0.50 44.77
CA ASN A 10 18.33 1.22 44.75
C ASN A 10 18.51 2.71 44.38
N LYS A 11 19.56 3.34 44.92
CA LYS A 11 19.90 4.74 44.59
C LYS A 11 20.29 4.88 43.12
N ARG A 12 21.09 3.96 42.60
CA ARG A 12 21.49 3.94 41.18
C ARG A 12 20.31 3.74 40.25
N PHE A 13 19.38 2.85 40.61
CA PHE A 13 18.16 2.60 39.84
C PHE A 13 17.27 3.85 39.79
N LYS A 14 17.01 4.49 40.94
CA LYS A 14 16.22 5.74 41.02
C LYS A 14 16.83 6.85 40.17
N ASN A 15 18.15 7.04 40.24
CA ASN A 15 18.84 8.05 39.43
C ASN A 15 18.69 7.78 37.93
N LYS A 16 18.82 6.52 37.47
CA LYS A 16 18.61 6.17 36.07
C LYS A 16 17.17 6.43 35.62
N GLN A 17 16.20 6.09 36.46
CA GLN A 17 14.79 6.33 36.18
C GLN A 17 14.50 7.84 36.02
N GLN A 18 14.97 8.66 36.96
CA GLN A 18 14.81 10.11 36.91
C GLN A 18 15.50 10.72 35.69
N GLN A 19 16.72 10.28 35.38
CA GLN A 19 17.45 10.73 34.19
C GLN A 19 16.71 10.36 32.90
N GLY A 20 16.15 9.14 32.82
CA GLY A 20 15.31 8.72 31.71
C GLY A 20 14.09 9.62 31.57
N GLN A 21 13.35 9.84 32.64
CA GLN A 21 12.15 10.70 32.63
C GLN A 21 12.48 12.13 32.18
N ALA A 22 13.58 12.72 32.68
CA ALA A 22 14.04 14.04 32.27
C ALA A 22 14.40 14.09 30.78
N GLN A 23 15.08 13.06 30.26
CA GLN A 23 15.42 12.97 28.83
C GLN A 23 14.17 12.82 27.95
N TRP A 24 13.19 12.01 28.37
CA TRP A 24 11.92 11.85 27.66
C TRP A 24 11.12 13.14 27.64
N ALA A 25 11.06 13.87 28.77
CA ALA A 25 10.41 15.17 28.83
C ALA A 25 11.11 16.18 27.91
N ALA A 26 12.44 16.32 28.01
CA ALA A 26 13.21 17.25 27.18
C ALA A 26 13.11 16.93 25.68
N LYS A 27 13.23 15.65 25.28
CA LYS A 27 13.05 15.23 23.88
C LYS A 27 11.60 15.38 23.42
N GLY A 28 10.64 15.21 24.33
CA GLY A 28 9.23 15.49 24.09
C GLY A 28 9.00 16.96 23.80
N GLU A 29 9.56 17.87 24.60
CA GLU A 29 9.43 19.32 24.44
C GLU A 29 10.22 19.88 23.25
N THR A 30 11.31 19.23 22.85
CA THR A 30 12.11 19.62 21.69
C THR A 30 11.26 19.57 20.43
N ILE A 31 11.15 20.70 19.72
CA ILE A 31 10.45 20.79 18.45
C ILE A 31 11.20 19.93 17.43
N SER A 32 10.67 18.74 17.17
CA SER A 32 11.17 17.84 16.13
C SER A 32 10.37 18.04 14.84
N LYS A 33 10.98 17.67 13.71
CA LYS A 33 10.32 17.63 12.38
C LYS A 33 8.94 16.96 12.44
N TYR A 34 8.79 15.92 13.27
CA TYR A 34 7.55 15.18 13.45
C TYR A 34 6.52 15.97 14.27
N ARG A 35 6.93 16.63 15.36
CA ARG A 35 6.02 17.52 16.14
C ARG A 35 5.52 18.70 15.32
N SER A 36 6.38 19.30 14.49
CA SER A 36 5.97 20.39 13.58
C SER A 36 4.96 19.92 12.52
N LYS A 37 5.08 18.67 12.03
CA LYS A 37 4.12 18.07 11.08
C LYS A 37 2.77 17.71 11.70
N ILE A 38 2.73 17.37 12.99
CA ILE A 38 1.45 17.04 13.66
C ILE A 38 0.55 18.28 13.76
N ASN A 39 1.14 19.46 13.97
CA ASN A 39 0.41 20.72 14.12
C ASN A 39 0.33 21.56 12.83
N SER A 40 0.90 21.10 11.71
CA SER A 40 0.76 21.83 10.45
C SER A 40 -0.68 21.78 9.95
N SER A 41 -1.17 22.88 9.38
CA SER A 41 -2.47 22.93 8.72
C SER A 41 -2.57 21.82 7.68
N LYS A 42 -3.52 20.90 7.86
CA LYS A 42 -3.78 19.83 6.89
C LYS A 42 -4.24 20.47 5.58
N LYS A 43 -3.52 20.24 4.49
CA LYS A 43 -3.98 20.63 3.16
C LYS A 43 -5.13 19.70 2.76
N PRO A 44 -6.03 20.09 1.85
CA PRO A 44 -7.08 19.21 1.34
C PRO A 44 -6.53 17.87 0.83
N CYS A 45 -5.33 17.87 0.22
CA CYS A 45 -4.64 16.66 -0.23
C CYS A 45 -4.09 15.77 0.91
N ASP A 46 -4.00 16.26 2.14
CA ASP A 46 -3.56 15.48 3.31
C ASP A 46 -4.72 14.67 3.93
N ILE A 47 -5.97 14.94 3.52
CA ILE A 47 -7.14 14.20 3.97
C ILE A 47 -7.27 12.95 3.10
N ILE A 48 -6.93 11.80 3.67
CA ILE A 48 -7.19 10.50 3.02
C ILE A 48 -8.70 10.25 3.09
N HIS A 49 -9.39 10.52 1.98
CA HIS A 49 -10.78 10.16 1.81
C HIS A 49 -10.91 8.64 1.87
N ARG A 50 -11.79 8.15 2.74
CA ARG A 50 -12.10 6.71 2.87
C ARG A 50 -13.36 6.39 2.10
N LEU A 51 -13.39 5.24 1.44
CA LEU A 51 -14.58 4.75 0.75
C LEU A 51 -15.58 4.17 1.75
N LYS A 52 -16.86 4.35 1.50
CA LYS A 52 -17.93 3.69 2.26
C LYS A 52 -18.09 2.27 1.75
N ILE A 53 -18.18 1.30 2.67
CA ILE A 53 -18.42 -0.08 2.29
C ILE A 53 -19.91 -0.24 1.93
N PRO A 54 -20.23 -0.83 0.76
CA PRO A 54 -21.61 -1.03 0.35
C PRO A 54 -22.42 -1.79 1.40
N ASN A 55 -23.69 -1.41 1.59
CA ASN A 55 -24.63 -2.02 2.55
C ASN A 55 -24.20 -1.96 4.03
N GLN A 56 -23.15 -1.20 4.35
CA GLN A 56 -22.66 -1.07 5.71
C GLN A 56 -22.47 0.42 6.06
N ASN A 57 -22.54 0.74 7.36
CA ASN A 57 -22.40 2.12 7.82
C ASN A 57 -20.97 2.49 8.23
N HIS A 58 -19.98 1.67 7.83
CA HIS A 58 -18.58 1.89 8.15
C HIS A 58 -17.76 2.21 6.90
N LEU A 59 -16.59 2.81 7.13
CA LEU A 59 -15.65 3.24 6.09
C LEU A 59 -14.47 2.27 6.02
N ALA A 60 -13.96 2.03 4.82
CA ALA A 60 -12.76 1.24 4.61
C ALA A 60 -11.53 1.96 5.18
N LEU A 61 -10.75 1.24 6.00
CA LEU A 61 -9.58 1.78 6.70
C LEU A 61 -8.26 1.49 5.96
N GLN A 62 -8.24 0.43 5.16
CA GLN A 62 -7.07 -0.05 4.43
C GLN A 62 -7.20 0.25 2.94
N SER A 63 -6.09 0.62 2.30
CA SER A 63 -6.01 0.93 0.87
C SER A 63 -6.42 -0.25 -0.01
N ASP A 64 -6.01 -1.45 0.38
CA ASP A 64 -6.23 -2.66 -0.42
C ASP A 64 -7.72 -2.96 -0.50
N HIS A 65 -8.41 -2.83 0.64
CA HIS A 65 -9.85 -2.98 0.71
C HIS A 65 -10.59 -1.84 -0.03
N MET A 66 -10.06 -0.61 -0.02
CA MET A 66 -10.62 0.48 -0.84
C MET A 66 -10.50 0.17 -2.34
N ALA A 67 -9.39 -0.42 -2.77
CA ALA A 67 -9.19 -0.82 -4.16
C ALA A 67 -10.17 -1.93 -4.58
N GLU A 68 -10.41 -2.91 -3.70
CA GLU A 68 -11.42 -3.95 -3.93
C GLU A 68 -12.82 -3.37 -4.09
N ILE A 69 -13.25 -2.47 -3.18
CA ILE A 69 -14.56 -1.82 -3.26
C ILE A 69 -14.71 -1.05 -4.58
N ALA A 70 -13.67 -0.33 -5.00
CA ALA A 70 -13.70 0.40 -6.26
C ALA A 70 -13.79 -0.54 -7.47
N ARG A 71 -13.00 -1.63 -7.47
CA ARG A 71 -13.08 -2.66 -8.52
C ARG A 71 -14.48 -3.24 -8.61
N ASP A 72 -15.02 -3.70 -7.50
CA ASP A 72 -16.32 -4.37 -7.46
C ASP A 72 -17.44 -3.39 -7.88
N TYR A 73 -17.36 -2.12 -7.48
CA TYR A 73 -18.26 -1.07 -7.96
C TYR A 73 -18.23 -0.94 -9.49
N HIS A 74 -17.04 -0.87 -10.10
CA HIS A 74 -16.89 -0.74 -11.54
C HIS A 74 -17.32 -1.99 -12.30
N GLU A 75 -16.98 -3.19 -11.80
CA GLU A 75 -17.41 -4.44 -12.41
C GLU A 75 -18.94 -4.58 -12.40
N ASN A 76 -19.58 -4.23 -11.29
CA ASN A 76 -21.03 -4.28 -11.18
C ASN A 76 -21.68 -3.23 -12.08
N LEU A 77 -21.14 -2.01 -12.15
CA LEU A 77 -21.63 -0.98 -13.07
C LEU A 77 -21.60 -1.46 -14.54
N GLN A 78 -20.55 -2.17 -14.92
CA GLN A 78 -20.41 -2.73 -16.28
C GLN A 78 -21.38 -3.89 -16.55
N LYS A 79 -21.79 -4.63 -15.52
CA LYS A 79 -22.73 -5.76 -15.64
C LYS A 79 -24.19 -5.32 -15.57
N ASP A 80 -24.52 -4.37 -14.68
CA ASP A 80 -25.88 -3.89 -14.44
C ASP A 80 -26.50 -3.17 -15.65
N THR A 81 -25.69 -2.72 -16.61
CA THR A 81 -26.17 -2.00 -17.81
C THR A 81 -26.38 -2.89 -19.04
N LEU A 82 -26.06 -4.20 -18.98
CA LEU A 82 -26.15 -5.08 -20.14
C LEU A 82 -27.33 -6.06 -19.99
N SER A 83 -28.28 -5.98 -20.90
CA SER A 83 -29.21 -7.09 -21.18
C SER A 83 -28.44 -8.26 -21.82
N GLU A 84 -28.85 -9.52 -21.62
CA GLU A 84 -28.22 -10.69 -22.25
C GLU A 84 -28.06 -10.52 -23.78
N GLN A 85 -29.01 -9.82 -24.42
CA GLN A 85 -28.97 -9.51 -25.85
C GLN A 85 -27.85 -8.51 -26.22
N GLU A 86 -27.49 -7.60 -25.33
CA GLU A 86 -26.42 -6.61 -25.55
C GLU A 86 -25.03 -7.21 -25.31
N GLU A 87 -24.93 -8.27 -24.51
CA GLU A 87 -23.68 -9.00 -24.30
C GLU A 87 -23.29 -9.81 -25.55
N ASP A 88 -24.28 -10.38 -26.24
CA ASP A 88 -24.10 -11.06 -27.53
C ASP A 88 -23.68 -10.08 -28.63
N THR A 89 -24.35 -8.93 -28.75
CA THR A 89 -23.98 -7.91 -29.74
C THR A 89 -22.59 -7.35 -29.46
N ARG A 90 -22.26 -7.04 -28.20
CA ARG A 90 -20.92 -6.59 -27.80
C ARG A 90 -19.85 -7.61 -28.16
N SER A 91 -20.11 -8.89 -27.92
CA SER A 91 -19.17 -9.98 -28.25
C SER A 91 -18.94 -10.10 -29.77
N ILE A 92 -19.98 -9.89 -30.57
CA ILE A 92 -19.88 -9.85 -32.03
C ILE A 92 -19.10 -8.62 -32.50
N GLU A 93 -19.38 -7.44 -31.95
CA GLU A 93 -18.68 -6.20 -32.28
C GLU A 93 -17.19 -6.25 -31.93
N ILE A 94 -16.84 -6.82 -30.77
CA ILE A 94 -15.44 -7.04 -30.38
C ILE A 94 -14.76 -7.98 -31.38
N LYS A 95 -15.41 -9.07 -31.80
CA LYS A 95 -14.82 -9.99 -32.80
C LYS A 95 -14.64 -9.31 -34.16
N ASN A 96 -15.64 -8.53 -34.59
CA ASN A 96 -15.60 -7.81 -35.85
C ASN A 96 -14.48 -6.77 -35.86
N THR A 97 -14.41 -5.92 -34.83
CA THR A 97 -13.35 -4.92 -34.70
C THR A 97 -11.95 -5.55 -34.62
N LEU A 98 -11.79 -6.66 -33.89
CA LEU A 98 -10.51 -7.39 -33.85
C LEU A 98 -10.14 -8.02 -35.21
N SER A 99 -11.13 -8.42 -36.01
CA SER A 99 -10.92 -8.97 -37.35
C SER A 99 -10.50 -7.91 -38.38
N GLU A 100 -10.91 -6.66 -38.17
CA GLU A 100 -10.54 -5.51 -39.02
C GLU A 100 -9.09 -5.07 -38.82
N ILE A 101 -8.47 -5.43 -37.69
CA ILE A 101 -7.07 -5.10 -37.42
C ILE A 101 -6.18 -5.75 -38.49
N PRO A 102 -5.39 -4.96 -39.25
CA PRO A 102 -4.49 -5.48 -40.27
C PRO A 102 -3.48 -6.46 -39.67
N GLN A 103 -3.15 -7.52 -40.41
CA GLN A 103 -2.22 -8.56 -39.94
C GLN A 103 -0.82 -8.02 -39.58
N THR A 104 -0.42 -6.89 -40.17
CA THR A 104 0.84 -6.18 -39.88
C THR A 104 0.85 -5.48 -38.52
N GLN A 105 -0.33 -5.19 -37.95
CA GLN A 105 -0.51 -4.55 -36.65
C GLN A 105 -0.86 -5.54 -35.54
N LYS A 106 -1.26 -6.77 -35.90
CA LYS A 106 -1.44 -7.84 -34.93
C LYS A 106 -0.09 -8.18 -34.30
N LEU A 107 -0.09 -8.47 -33.01
CA LEU A 107 1.10 -8.93 -32.30
C LEU A 107 1.61 -10.23 -32.95
N GLN A 108 2.75 -10.13 -33.64
CA GLN A 108 3.38 -11.25 -34.38
C GLN A 108 4.19 -12.21 -33.48
N ASN A 109 3.94 -12.24 -32.17
CA ASN A 109 4.90 -12.82 -31.22
C ASN A 109 4.32 -13.98 -30.41
N GLU A 110 4.32 -15.17 -31.02
CA GLU A 110 4.31 -16.43 -30.26
C GLU A 110 5.56 -16.56 -29.35
N ASN A 111 6.64 -15.80 -29.65
CA ASN A 111 7.91 -15.79 -28.93
C ASN A 111 8.18 -14.50 -28.14
N SER A 112 7.13 -13.81 -27.66
CA SER A 112 7.33 -12.68 -26.75
C SER A 112 8.04 -13.18 -25.47
N PRO A 113 9.09 -12.51 -24.97
CA PRO A 113 9.72 -12.89 -23.71
C PRO A 113 8.74 -12.86 -22.52
N LEU A 114 7.58 -12.21 -22.68
CA LEU A 114 6.48 -12.18 -21.71
C LEU A 114 5.60 -13.44 -21.72
N HIS A 115 5.69 -14.32 -22.73
CA HIS A 115 4.91 -15.56 -22.78
C HIS A 115 5.47 -16.68 -21.91
N ASN A 116 6.74 -16.58 -21.51
CA ASN A 116 7.36 -17.57 -20.64
C ASN A 116 7.01 -17.25 -19.18
N PRO A 117 6.41 -18.19 -18.43
CA PRO A 117 6.16 -17.98 -17.01
C PRO A 117 7.50 -17.78 -16.28
N LEU A 118 7.53 -16.81 -15.37
CA LEU A 118 8.67 -16.56 -14.49
C LEU A 118 8.96 -17.82 -13.67
N LYS A 119 10.16 -18.37 -13.84
CA LYS A 119 10.65 -19.48 -13.02
C LYS A 119 11.28 -18.94 -11.75
N GLU A 120 11.28 -19.75 -10.71
CA GLU A 120 11.84 -19.42 -9.39
C GLU A 120 13.29 -18.92 -9.47
N ASN A 121 14.08 -19.47 -10.40
CA ASN A 121 15.47 -19.06 -10.65
C ASN A 121 15.58 -17.58 -11.07
N HIS A 122 14.63 -17.07 -11.87
CA HIS A 122 14.62 -15.66 -12.27
C HIS A 122 14.31 -14.75 -11.07
N ILE A 123 13.47 -15.20 -10.14
CA ILE A 123 13.14 -14.45 -8.92
C ILE A 123 14.36 -14.34 -8.02
N LEU A 124 15.09 -15.46 -7.85
CA LEU A 124 16.33 -15.50 -7.07
C LEU A 124 17.40 -14.60 -7.69
N GLU A 125 17.62 -14.68 -9.01
CA GLU A 125 18.57 -13.79 -9.70
C GLU A 125 18.23 -12.31 -9.51
N VAL A 126 16.95 -11.94 -9.61
CA VAL A 126 16.51 -10.55 -9.39
C VAL A 126 16.70 -10.13 -7.93
N LEU A 127 16.41 -11.01 -6.96
CA LEU A 127 16.65 -10.74 -5.54
C LEU A 127 18.15 -10.55 -5.24
N TYR A 128 19.03 -11.32 -5.88
CA TYR A 128 20.48 -11.17 -5.74
C TYR A 128 21.02 -9.93 -6.48
N ALA A 129 20.45 -9.58 -7.63
CA ALA A 129 20.83 -8.40 -8.41
C ALA A 129 20.29 -7.09 -7.80
N SER A 130 19.18 -7.16 -7.06
CA SER A 130 18.59 -6.06 -6.31
C SER A 130 19.52 -5.62 -5.17
N LYS A 131 20.26 -4.52 -5.36
CA LYS A 131 20.95 -3.84 -4.27
C LYS A 131 19.92 -3.41 -3.20
N THR A 132 19.98 -4.02 -2.03
CA THR A 132 19.27 -3.60 -0.84
C THR A 132 19.83 -2.27 -0.34
N GLY A 133 19.32 -1.16 -0.87
CA GLY A 133 19.54 0.18 -0.31
C GLY A 133 20.22 1.19 -1.22
N SER A 134 19.61 1.51 -2.36
CA SER A 134 19.85 2.81 -2.99
C SER A 134 18.56 3.33 -3.61
N ALA A 135 17.71 3.94 -2.78
CA ALA A 135 16.79 4.96 -3.26
C ALA A 135 17.61 6.25 -3.38
N ALA A 136 17.78 6.73 -4.61
CA ALA A 136 18.27 8.08 -4.92
C ALA A 136 17.08 9.04 -4.98
#